data_AF-A0A5E4D7G4-F1
#
_entry.id   AF-A0A5E4D7G4-F1
#
_cell.length_a   1.000
_cell.length_b   1.000
_cell.length_c   1.000
_cell.angle_alpha   90.00
_cell.angle_beta   90.00
_cell.angle_gamma   90.00
#
_symmetry.space_group_name_H-M   'P 1'
#
loop_
_entity.id
_entity.type
_entity.pdbx_description
1 polymer ?
#
loop_
_entity_poly.entity_id
_entity_poly.type
_entity_poly.pdbx_seq_one_letter_code
_entity_poly.pdbx_strand_id
1 'polypeptide(L)'
;NGTKPPLDADVNLEAIAGDLRCDCYTGADLSALVREASLCALRQEMARQKSGNGKCELKINHTHFEEAFKKVKPSISVKDQMMYEALHRSLSR
;
A
#
# COMPACT_ATOMS: atom_id res chain seq x y z
N ASN A 1 3.70 -11.68 -15.15
CA ASN A 1 2.26 -11.86 -14.83
C ASN A 1 1.56 -10.59 -14.32
N GLY A 2 2.15 -9.37 -14.39
CA GLY A 2 1.45 -8.10 -14.08
C GLY A 2 0.99 -7.90 -12.62
N THR A 3 1.18 -8.91 -11.76
CA THR A 3 0.74 -8.92 -10.36
C THR A 3 1.73 -8.29 -9.39
N LYS A 4 3.01 -8.15 -9.78
CA LYS A 4 4.05 -7.51 -8.97
C LYS A 4 4.51 -6.24 -9.69
N PRO A 5 4.18 -5.05 -9.19
CA PRO A 5 4.69 -3.83 -9.77
C PRO A 5 6.20 -3.72 -9.53
N PRO A 6 6.95 -3.12 -10.48
CA PRO A 6 8.37 -2.87 -10.32
C PRO A 6 8.60 -1.84 -9.19
N LEU A 7 9.45 -2.21 -8.24
CA LEU A 7 9.84 -1.36 -7.12
C LEU A 7 11.22 -0.77 -7.40
N ASP A 8 11.42 0.48 -6.97
CA ASP A 8 12.71 1.13 -6.97
C ASP A 8 13.53 0.68 -5.74
N ALA A 9 14.84 0.92 -5.76
CA ALA A 9 15.77 0.45 -4.74
C ALA A 9 15.56 1.11 -3.35
N ASP A 10 14.82 2.23 -3.31
CA ASP A 10 14.48 2.95 -2.09
C ASP A 10 13.25 2.37 -1.35
N VAL A 11 12.58 1.36 -1.92
CA VAL A 11 11.42 0.72 -1.28
C VAL A 11 11.84 -0.42 -0.37
N ASN A 12 11.62 -0.23 0.94
CA ASN A 12 11.74 -1.29 1.94
C ASN A 12 10.34 -1.78 2.37
N LEU A 13 9.96 -2.97 1.91
CA LEU A 13 8.65 -3.57 2.22
C LEU A 13 8.50 -3.97 3.69
N GLU A 14 9.59 -4.34 4.38
CA GLU A 14 9.54 -4.66 5.81
C GLU A 14 9.28 -3.39 6.64
N ALA A 15 9.92 -2.27 6.26
CA ALA A 15 9.67 -0.99 6.89
C ALA A 15 8.22 -0.51 6.68
N ILE A 16 7.68 -0.68 5.47
CA ILE A 16 6.28 -0.36 5.16
C ILE A 16 5.33 -1.24 5.96
N ALA A 17 5.61 -2.55 6.07
CA ALA A 17 4.80 -3.49 6.84
C ALA A 17 4.84 -3.20 8.35
N GLY A 18 5.96 -2.69 8.87
CA GLY A 18 6.12 -2.27 10.26
C GLY A 18 5.64 -0.85 10.57
N ASP A 19 5.09 -0.13 9.60
CA ASP A 19 4.56 1.22 9.80
C ASP A 19 3.23 1.17 10.58
N LEU A 20 3.08 2.05 11.58
CA LEU A 20 1.87 2.14 12.40
C LEU A 20 0.61 2.45 11.56
N ARG A 21 0.75 3.07 10.38
CA ARG A 21 -0.37 3.31 9.46
C ARG A 21 -0.96 2.03 8.88
N CYS A 22 -0.21 0.93 8.90
CA CYS A 22 -0.68 -0.40 8.52
C CYS A 22 -1.41 -1.13 9.65
N ASP A 23 -1.53 -0.54 10.85
CA ASP A 23 -2.32 -1.14 11.92
C ASP A 23 -3.78 -1.36 11.46
N CYS A 24 -4.34 -2.52 11.80
CA CYS A 24 -5.66 -2.98 11.35
C CYS A 24 -5.81 -3.17 9.82
N TYR A 25 -4.73 -3.14 9.04
CA TYR A 25 -4.80 -3.49 7.62
C TYR A 25 -5.00 -5.00 7.47
N THR A 26 -5.90 -5.35 6.57
CA THR A 26 -6.05 -6.72 6.06
C THR A 26 -5.18 -6.94 4.82
N GLY A 27 -5.13 -8.18 4.32
CA GLY A 27 -4.51 -8.47 3.02
C GLY A 27 -5.15 -7.70 1.86
N ALA A 28 -6.44 -7.36 1.96
CA ALA A 28 -7.11 -6.52 0.97
C ALA A 28 -6.65 -5.06 1.05
N ASP A 29 -6.45 -4.52 2.26
CA ASP A 29 -5.96 -3.16 2.46
C ASP A 29 -4.51 -2.99 1.98
N LEU A 30 -3.65 -3.97 2.27
CA LEU A 30 -2.28 -4.02 1.74
C LEU A 30 -2.27 -4.11 0.22
N SER A 31 -3.17 -4.90 -0.37
CA SER A 31 -3.33 -4.98 -1.83
C SER A 31 -3.79 -3.63 -2.42
N ALA A 32 -4.70 -2.94 -1.73
CA ALA A 32 -5.15 -1.61 -2.11
C ALA A 32 -4.03 -0.56 -1.99
N LEU A 33 -3.18 -0.66 -0.96
CA LEU A 33 -2.02 0.21 -0.76
C LEU A 33 -1.03 0.10 -1.93
N VAL A 34 -0.63 -1.12 -2.27
CA VAL A 34 0.29 -1.37 -3.42
C VAL A 34 -0.34 -0.89 -4.73
N ARG A 35 -1.64 -1.12 -4.90
CA ARG A 35 -2.38 -0.65 -6.09
C ARG A 35 -2.40 0.88 -6.17
N GLU A 36 -2.68 1.59 -5.08
CA GLU A 36 -2.70 3.05 -5.10
C GLU A 36 -1.31 3.64 -5.31
N ALA A 37 -0.26 3.06 -4.72
CA ALA A 37 1.13 3.45 -4.99
C ALA A 37 1.48 3.26 -6.48
N SER A 38 1.03 2.16 -7.10
CA SER A 38 1.20 1.91 -8.54
C SER A 38 0.49 2.97 -9.39
N LEU A 39 -0.72 3.38 -9.01
CA LEU A 39 -1.46 4.43 -9.70
C LEU A 39 -0.82 5.80 -9.51
N CYS A 40 -0.24 6.10 -8.35
CA CYS A 40 0.55 7.32 -8.13
C CYS A 40 1.75 7.38 -9.07
N ALA A 41 2.55 6.30 -9.15
CA ALA A 41 3.67 6.21 -10.08
C ALA A 41 3.25 6.39 -11.54
N LEU A 42 2.14 5.76 -11.94
CA LEU A 42 1.59 5.87 -13.29
C LEU A 42 1.14 7.30 -13.63
N ARG A 43 0.43 7.98 -12.73
CA ARG A 43 0.01 9.37 -12.93
C ARG A 43 1.21 10.29 -13.08
N GLN A 44 2.27 10.08 -12.29
CA GLN A 44 3.51 10.85 -12.38
C GLN A 44 4.19 10.66 -13.73
N GLU A 45 4.34 9.42 -14.21
CA GLU A 45 4.98 9.15 -15.51
C GLU A 45 4.15 9.72 -16.68
N MET A 46 2.82 9.61 -16.64
CA MET A 46 1.95 10.25 -17.64
C MET A 46 2.11 11.77 -17.68
N ALA A 47 2.30 12.43 -16.53
CA ALA A 47 2.53 13.87 -16.47
C ALA A 47 3.92 14.26 -17.05
N ARG A 48 4.95 13.43 -16.82
CA ARG A 48 6.29 13.61 -17.39
C ARG A 48 6.30 13.46 -18.91
N GLN A 49 5.61 12.44 -19.42
CA GLN A 49 5.48 12.21 -20.87
C GLN A 49 4.79 13.39 -21.58
N LYS A 50 3.76 13.97 -20.97
CA LYS A 50 3.11 15.18 -21.49
C LYS A 50 4.03 16.40 -21.54
N SER A 51 5.03 16.47 -20.65
CA SER A 51 6.01 17.56 -20.60
C SER A 51 7.22 17.34 -21.51
N GLY A 52 7.23 16.30 -22.35
CA GLY A 52 8.30 16.04 -23.32
C GLY A 52 9.58 15.44 -22.73
N ASN A 53 9.62 15.11 -21.44
CA ASN A 53 10.71 14.33 -20.86
C ASN A 53 10.53 12.87 -21.28
N GLY A 54 11.54 12.31 -21.97
CA GLY A 54 11.50 10.98 -22.56
C GLY A 54 11.15 9.85 -21.58
N LYS A 55 10.72 8.71 -22.15
CA LYS A 55 10.29 7.51 -21.41
C LYS A 55 11.28 7.15 -20.30
N CYS A 56 10.82 7.19 -19.06
CA CYS A 56 11.54 6.64 -17.92
C CYS A 56 10.93 5.28 -17.55
N GLU A 57 11.71 4.40 -16.93
CA GLU A 57 11.21 3.12 -16.46
C GLU A 57 10.19 3.37 -15.33
N LEU A 58 8.94 2.91 -15.51
CA LEU A 58 7.89 3.08 -14.52
C LEU A 58 8.21 2.22 -13.29
N LYS A 59 8.74 2.83 -12.23
CA LYS A 59 9.04 2.19 -10.94
C LYS A 59 8.31 2.88 -9.80
N ILE A 60 7.93 2.09 -8.79
CA ILE A 60 7.35 2.60 -7.56
C ILE A 60 8.47 2.88 -6.57
N ASN A 61 8.62 4.15 -6.18
CA ASN A 61 9.53 4.59 -5.12
C ASN A 61 8.79 4.75 -3.77
N HIS A 62 9.53 5.11 -2.72
CA HIS A 62 8.98 5.32 -1.38
C HIS A 62 7.92 6.43 -1.34
N THR A 63 8.11 7.51 -2.10
CA THR A 63 7.17 8.66 -2.10
C THR A 63 5.78 8.29 -2.60
N HIS A 64 5.67 7.30 -3.49
CA HIS A 64 4.36 6.81 -3.94
C HIS A 64 3.62 6.05 -2.84
N PHE A 65 4.33 5.33 -1.97
CA PHE A 65 3.73 4.69 -0.79
C PHE A 65 3.25 5.73 0.21
N GLU A 66 4.01 6.80 0.42
CA GLU A 66 3.57 7.94 1.26
C GLU A 66 2.28 8.58 0.75
N GLU A 67 2.14 8.75 -0.56
CA GLU A 67 0.89 9.23 -1.17
C GLU A 67 -0.25 8.21 -1.09
N ALA A 68 0.07 6.92 -1.15
CA ALA A 68 -0.91 5.85 -1.02
C ALA A 68 -1.48 5.77 0.41
N PHE A 69 -0.64 5.93 1.43
CA PHE A 69 -1.06 5.96 2.84
C PHE A 69 -2.07 7.07 3.15
N LYS A 70 -2.04 8.18 2.41
CA LYS A 70 -3.01 9.28 2.58
C LYS A 70 -4.41 8.91 2.09
N LYS A 71 -4.52 7.90 1.21
CA LYS A 71 -5.76 7.52 0.52
C LYS A 71 -6.34 6.20 1.02
N VAL A 72 -5.47 5.24 1.34
CA VAL A 72 -5.88 3.94 1.84
C VAL A 72 -6.09 4.00 3.34
N LYS A 73 -7.25 3.52 3.78
CA LYS A 73 -7.65 3.46 5.19
C LYS A 73 -7.88 2.00 5.55
N PRO A 74 -7.68 1.61 6.82
CA PRO A 74 -7.98 0.25 7.25
C PRO A 74 -9.45 -0.06 7.02
N SER A 75 -9.73 -1.28 6.53
CA SER A 75 -11.11 -1.76 6.35
C SER A 75 -11.75 -2.23 7.65
N ILE A 76 -10.93 -2.59 8.65
CA ILE A 76 -11.36 -3.08 9.95
C ILE A 76 -11.10 -2.00 11.00
N SER A 77 -12.07 -1.77 11.89
CA SER A 77 -11.87 -0.87 13.03
C SER A 77 -11.18 -1.60 14.19
N VAL A 78 -10.48 -0.85 15.05
CA VAL A 78 -9.86 -1.39 16.27
C VAL A 78 -10.88 -2.12 17.15
N LYS A 79 -12.13 -1.63 17.20
CA LYS A 79 -13.22 -2.27 17.97
C LYS A 79 -13.58 -3.64 17.39
N ASP A 80 -13.66 -3.73 16.07
CA ASP A 80 -13.98 -4.99 15.39
C ASP A 80 -12.87 -6.00 15.61
N GLN A 81 -11.61 -5.58 15.52
CA GLN A 81 -10.46 -6.43 15.80
C GLN A 81 -10.51 -6.98 17.24
N MET A 82 -10.73 -6.11 18.23
CA MET A 82 -10.85 -6.53 19.64
C MET A 82 -12.00 -7.51 19.88
N MET A 83 -13.16 -7.27 19.26
CA MET A 83 -14.32 -8.15 19.35
C MET A 83 -14.01 -9.52 18.75
N TYR A 84 -13.38 -9.56 17.57
CA TYR A 84 -12.97 -10.81 16.93
C TYR A 84 -11.93 -11.58 17.74
N GLU A 85 -10.95 -10.90 18.33
CA GLU A 85 -9.95 -11.52 19.21
C GLU A 85 -10.58 -12.11 20.48
N ALA A 86 -11.54 -11.39 21.09
CA ALA A 86 -12.28 -11.88 22.25
C ALA A 86 -13.13 -13.10 21.93
N LEU A 87 -13.81 -13.08 20.77
CA LEU A 87 -14.58 -14.21 20.25
C LEU A 87 -13.67 -15.41 19.95
N HIS A 88 -12.53 -15.18 19.30
CA HIS A 88 -11.57 -16.24 19.01
C HIS A 88 -11.07 -16.88 20.31
N ARG A 89 -10.75 -16.09 21.34
CA ARG A 89 -10.32 -16.57 22.65
C ARG A 89 -11.38 -17.40 23.38
N SER A 90 -12.67 -17.07 23.23
CA SER A 90 -13.74 -17.84 23.88
C SER A 90 -14.04 -19.15 23.17
N LEU A 91 -13.87 -19.21 21.85
CA LEU A 91 -14.10 -20.40 21.01
C LEU A 91 -12.89 -21.34 20.90
N SER A 92 -11.69 -20.86 21.26
CA SER A 92 -10.46 -21.66 21.31
C SER A 92 -10.23 -22.36 22.67
N ARG A 93 -11.25 -22.38 23.52
CA ARG A 93 -11.33 -23.23 24.72
C ARG A 93 -11.99 -24.56 24.38
#